data_AF-A0A452SIH8-F1
#
_entry.id   AF-A0A452SIH8-F1
#
_cell.length_a   1.000
_cell.length_b   1.000
_cell.length_c   1.000
_cell.angle_alpha   90.00
_cell.angle_beta   90.00
_cell.angle_gamma   90.00
#
_symmetry.space_group_name_H-M   'P 1'
#
loop_
_entity.id
_entity.type
_entity.pdbx_description
1 polymer ?
#
loop_
_entity_poly.entity_id
_entity_poly.type
_entity_poly.pdbx_seq_one_letter_code
_entity_poly.pdbx_strand_id
1 'polypeptide(L)'
;AKCSRAPERRGRVLSVHHGLLGGAPDAVELRQLTPWAGRPPRPRRPAGPRRRRARARPGTRPCGLRELEVRVSELGLGYASDETVLFRYCAGACEAAARVYDLGLRRLRQRRRVRRERVRAQPCCRPTAYEDEVSFLDAHSRYHTVHELSARECACV
;
A
#
# COMPACT_ATOMS: atom_id res chain seq x y z
N ALA A 1 -3.58 -12.23 -17.44
CA ALA A 1 -2.42 -11.80 -16.63
C ALA A 1 -2.89 -11.05 -15.38
N LYS A 2 -2.48 -11.48 -14.17
CA LYS A 2 -2.77 -10.79 -12.91
C LYS A 2 -1.57 -9.91 -12.55
N CYS A 3 -1.64 -8.58 -12.69
CA CYS A 3 -0.74 -7.71 -11.92
C CYS A 3 -1.10 -7.83 -10.44
N SER A 4 -0.07 -8.04 -9.63
CA SER A 4 -0.05 -8.38 -8.20
C SER A 4 -1.24 -7.78 -7.44
N ARG A 5 -2.30 -8.56 -7.27
CA ARG A 5 -3.43 -8.19 -6.42
C ARG A 5 -3.06 -8.62 -5.02
N ALA A 6 -2.63 -7.69 -4.18
CA ALA A 6 -2.56 -7.93 -2.74
C ALA A 6 -3.96 -8.39 -2.26
N PRO A 7 -4.06 -9.39 -1.37
CA PRO A 7 -5.36 -9.88 -0.91
C PRO A 7 -6.07 -8.80 -0.11
N GLU A 8 -7.22 -8.36 -0.62
CA GLU A 8 -8.11 -7.43 0.06
C GLU A 8 -8.73 -8.12 1.29
N ARG A 9 -8.25 -7.78 2.49
CA ARG A 9 -8.93 -8.19 3.73
C ARG A 9 -10.28 -7.49 3.79
N ARG A 10 -11.36 -8.26 3.59
CA ARG A 10 -12.73 -7.82 3.85
C ARG A 10 -12.90 -7.55 5.34
N GLY A 11 -12.74 -6.29 5.76
CA GLY A 11 -13.27 -5.84 7.04
C GLY A 11 -14.77 -5.67 6.93
N ARG A 12 -15.55 -6.50 7.64
CA ARG A 12 -16.95 -6.19 7.91
C ARG A 12 -16.98 -4.97 8.83
N VAL A 13 -17.46 -3.84 8.33
CA VAL A 13 -17.89 -2.72 9.16
C VAL A 13 -19.38 -2.95 9.42
N LEU A 14 -19.73 -3.33 10.65
CA LEU A 14 -21.09 -3.22 11.13
C LEU A 14 -21.28 -1.77 11.59
N SER A 15 -22.10 -1.04 10.84
CA SER A 15 -22.62 0.26 11.22
C SER A 15 -23.90 0.04 12.02
N VAL A 16 -23.99 0.66 13.21
CA VAL A 16 -25.26 0.89 13.89
C VAL A 16 -25.22 2.33 14.44
N HIS A 17 -25.94 3.20 13.75
CA HIS A 17 -26.56 4.45 14.24
C HIS A 17 -27.77 4.06 15.13
N HIS A 18 -28.38 4.83 16.03
CA HIS A 18 -28.28 6.18 16.61
C HIS A 18 -29.39 6.23 17.68
N GLY A 19 -29.29 7.09 18.70
CA GLY A 19 -30.38 7.32 19.65
C GLY A 19 -30.20 8.62 20.42
N LEU A 20 -31.09 9.57 20.14
CA LEU A 20 -31.18 10.94 20.66
C LEU A 20 -31.65 11.02 22.12
N LEU A 21 -31.58 12.26 22.65
CA LEU A 21 -32.31 12.92 23.75
C LEU A 21 -31.29 13.52 24.73
N GLY A 22 -31.28 14.80 25.09
CA GLY A 22 -32.16 15.94 24.88
C GLY A 22 -31.75 17.03 25.90
N GLY A 23 -32.09 18.30 25.65
CA GLY A 23 -32.22 19.35 26.67
C GLY A 23 -31.05 20.33 26.86
N ALA A 24 -31.27 21.57 26.44
CA ALA A 24 -30.73 22.78 27.09
C ALA A 24 -31.78 23.28 28.11
N PRO A 25 -31.43 24.10 29.12
CA PRO A 25 -31.34 25.55 28.89
C PRO A 25 -30.27 26.31 29.73
N ASP A 26 -30.17 27.61 29.42
CA ASP A 26 -29.24 28.62 29.89
C ASP A 26 -29.34 29.07 31.37
N ALA A 27 -28.26 29.73 31.82
CA ALA A 27 -28.21 31.04 32.47
C ALA A 27 -27.55 31.14 33.87
N VAL A 28 -26.75 32.21 33.98
CA VAL A 28 -26.40 33.02 35.16
C VAL A 28 -25.22 32.59 36.04
N GLU A 29 -24.21 33.47 35.95
CA GLU A 29 -23.09 33.73 36.83
C GLU A 29 -23.55 34.25 38.19
N LEU A 30 -23.03 33.70 39.29
CA LEU A 30 -22.78 34.50 40.50
C LEU A 30 -21.76 33.84 41.42
N ARG A 31 -20.82 34.67 41.84
CA ARG A 31 -19.62 34.36 42.60
C ARG A 31 -19.94 34.16 44.08
N GLN A 32 -19.10 33.33 44.71
CA GLN A 32 -18.69 33.33 46.13
C GLN A 32 -19.71 32.92 47.20
N LEU A 33 -19.48 31.76 47.84
CA LEU A 33 -19.53 31.59 49.31
C LEU A 33 -18.56 30.45 49.72
N THR A 34 -17.52 30.85 50.46
CA THR A 34 -16.45 30.15 51.23
C THR A 34 -16.91 28.97 52.12
N PRO A 35 -16.06 28.28 52.94
CA PRO A 35 -14.61 28.02 52.97
C PRO A 35 -14.25 26.61 53.54
N TRP A 36 -13.65 25.63 52.83
CA TRP A 36 -12.97 24.51 53.52
C TRP A 36 -11.76 23.97 52.75
N ALA A 37 -10.62 23.99 53.43
CA ALA A 37 -9.36 23.43 53.01
C ALA A 37 -9.47 21.92 52.77
N GLY A 38 -9.26 21.50 51.52
CA GLY A 38 -9.05 20.11 51.11
C GLY A 38 -7.73 20.00 50.36
N ARG A 39 -6.87 19.07 50.80
CA ARG A 39 -5.50 18.80 50.37
C ARG A 39 -5.25 18.90 48.84
N PRO A 40 -4.08 19.39 48.39
CA PRO A 40 -3.76 19.42 46.96
C PRO A 40 -3.62 17.99 46.40
N PRO A 41 -4.26 17.66 45.26
CA PRO A 41 -4.02 16.40 44.60
C PRO A 41 -2.59 16.40 44.03
N ARG A 42 -1.84 15.33 44.31
CA ARG A 42 -0.51 15.09 43.74
C ARG A 42 -0.58 15.17 42.21
N PRO A 43 0.38 15.81 41.52
CA PRO A 43 0.36 15.88 40.07
C PRO A 43 0.49 14.45 39.51
N ARG A 44 -0.62 13.91 38.98
CA ARG A 44 -0.56 12.76 38.10
C ARG A 44 0.20 13.23 36.86
N ARG A 45 1.47 12.81 36.74
CA ARG A 45 2.25 12.95 35.51
C ARG A 45 1.30 12.60 34.34
N PRO A 46 1.10 13.50 33.37
CA PRO A 46 0.42 13.14 32.15
C PRO A 46 1.18 11.94 31.60
N ALA A 47 0.53 10.80 31.45
CA ALA A 47 1.02 9.76 30.57
C ALA A 47 1.07 10.45 29.20
N GLY A 48 2.27 10.95 28.85
CA GLY A 48 2.50 11.67 27.61
C GLY A 48 1.91 10.85 26.48
N PRO A 49 1.36 11.49 25.43
CA PRO A 49 0.68 10.78 24.37
C PRO A 49 1.67 9.73 23.88
N ARG A 50 1.39 8.46 24.23
CA ARG A 50 2.04 7.32 23.59
C ARG A 50 1.62 7.51 22.17
N ARG A 51 2.51 8.13 21.38
CA ARG A 51 2.45 8.18 19.93
C ARG A 51 2.41 6.70 19.57
N ARG A 52 1.20 6.15 19.51
CA ARG A 52 0.88 4.99 18.73
C ARG A 52 1.31 5.47 17.37
N ARG A 53 2.57 5.19 17.00
CA ARG A 53 3.04 5.29 15.63
C ARG A 53 1.94 4.57 14.90
N ALA A 54 1.11 5.34 14.19
CA ALA A 54 0.10 4.76 13.34
C ALA A 54 0.92 3.83 12.47
N ARG A 55 0.87 2.52 12.77
CA ARG A 55 1.47 1.52 11.90
C ARG A 55 0.79 1.85 10.60
N ALA A 56 1.54 2.45 9.67
CA ALA A 56 1.00 2.83 8.38
C ALA A 56 0.21 1.61 7.95
N ARG A 57 -1.11 1.77 7.83
CA ARG A 57 -1.93 0.71 7.27
C ARG A 57 -1.18 0.28 6.00
N PRO A 58 -1.17 -1.01 5.63
CA PRO A 58 -0.70 -1.42 4.32
C PRO A 58 -1.66 -0.90 3.24
N GLY A 59 -1.86 0.43 3.19
CA GLY A 59 -2.27 1.18 2.04
C GLY A 59 -1.13 0.99 1.05
N THR A 60 -1.50 0.43 -0.07
CA THR A 60 -0.63 0.09 -1.19
C THR A 60 0.41 1.18 -1.41
N ARG A 61 1.69 0.82 -1.25
CA ARG A 61 2.81 1.71 -1.57
C ARG A 61 2.62 2.22 -3.01
N PRO A 62 2.98 3.49 -3.30
CA PRO A 62 2.93 3.98 -4.68
C PRO A 62 3.79 3.10 -5.59
N CYS A 63 3.48 3.11 -6.89
CA CYS A 63 4.29 2.45 -7.90
C CYS A 63 5.75 2.88 -7.76
N GLY A 64 6.63 1.89 -7.68
CA GLY A 64 8.06 2.13 -7.55
C GLY A 64 8.84 0.82 -7.64
N LEU A 65 10.16 0.99 -7.66
CA LEU A 65 11.10 -0.10 -7.77
C LEU A 65 11.20 -0.88 -6.45
N ARG A 66 11.35 -2.19 -6.58
CA ARG A 66 11.56 -3.12 -5.49
C ARG A 66 12.75 -4.00 -5.85
N GLU A 67 13.51 -4.38 -4.85
CA GLU A 67 14.69 -5.22 -5.02
C GLU A 67 14.46 -6.53 -4.27
N LEU A 68 14.94 -7.63 -4.84
CA LEU A 68 14.86 -8.96 -4.27
C LEU A 68 16.10 -9.74 -4.70
N GLU A 69 16.83 -10.28 -3.74
CA GLU A 69 17.90 -11.24 -4.01
C GLU A 69 17.27 -12.59 -4.36
N VAL A 70 17.57 -13.09 -5.55
CA VAL A 70 17.04 -14.36 -6.06
C VAL A 70 18.16 -15.16 -6.73
N ARG A 71 18.06 -16.47 -6.66
CA ARG A 71 18.94 -17.35 -7.44
C ARG A 71 18.51 -17.34 -8.90
N VAL A 72 19.46 -17.45 -9.81
CA VAL A 72 19.16 -17.50 -11.25
C VAL A 72 18.27 -18.71 -11.61
N SER A 73 18.47 -19.85 -10.94
CA SER A 73 17.63 -21.03 -11.09
C SER A 73 16.15 -20.81 -10.71
N GLU A 74 15.86 -19.92 -9.74
CA GLU A 74 14.49 -19.61 -9.30
C GLU A 74 13.73 -18.73 -10.30
N LEU A 75 14.43 -18.03 -11.20
CA LEU A 75 13.81 -17.20 -12.24
C LEU A 75 13.15 -18.05 -13.35
N GLY A 76 13.46 -19.35 -13.44
CA GLY A 76 12.81 -20.26 -14.37
C GLY A 76 13.17 -20.02 -15.84
N LEU A 77 14.33 -19.40 -16.11
CA LEU A 77 14.83 -19.10 -17.45
C LEU A 77 15.50 -20.30 -18.14
N GLY A 78 15.60 -21.45 -17.46
CA GLY A 78 16.25 -22.66 -17.98
C GLY A 78 17.75 -22.76 -17.70
N TYR A 79 18.33 -21.79 -16.98
CA TYR A 79 19.73 -21.85 -16.54
C TYR A 79 19.86 -22.60 -15.21
N ALA A 80 20.76 -23.58 -15.17
CA ALA A 80 21.18 -24.24 -13.93
C ALA A 80 22.37 -23.46 -13.33
N SER A 81 22.06 -22.47 -12.52
CA SER A 81 23.05 -21.65 -11.79
C SER A 81 22.57 -21.41 -10.36
N ASP A 82 23.51 -21.51 -9.41
CA ASP A 82 23.30 -21.20 -7.99
C ASP A 82 23.71 -19.76 -7.63
N GLU A 83 24.11 -18.96 -8.63
CA GLU A 83 24.46 -17.56 -8.43
C GLU A 83 23.23 -16.74 -8.01
N THR A 84 23.44 -15.82 -7.07
CA THR A 84 22.39 -14.93 -6.55
C THR A 84 22.54 -13.56 -7.17
N VAL A 85 21.48 -13.08 -7.81
CA VAL A 85 21.44 -11.78 -8.47
C VAL A 85 20.44 -10.85 -7.78
N LEU A 86 20.72 -9.55 -7.79
CA LEU A 86 19.81 -8.54 -7.29
C LEU A 86 18.73 -8.24 -8.34
N PHE A 87 17.57 -8.88 -8.22
CA PHE A 87 16.46 -8.73 -9.15
C PHE A 87 15.59 -7.54 -8.77
N ARG A 88 15.51 -6.56 -9.68
CA ARG A 88 14.66 -5.38 -9.50
C ARG A 88 13.35 -5.54 -10.26
N TYR A 89 12.24 -5.22 -9.60
CA TYR A 89 10.89 -5.34 -10.18
C TYR A 89 9.97 -4.19 -9.78
N CYS A 90 8.97 -3.94 -10.61
CA CYS A 90 7.99 -2.88 -10.40
C CYS A 90 6.77 -3.37 -9.63
N ALA A 91 6.46 -2.73 -8.50
CA ALA A 91 5.26 -3.00 -7.74
C ALA A 91 4.73 -1.76 -7.00
N GLY A 92 3.41 -1.67 -6.95
CA GLY A 92 2.70 -0.62 -6.20
C GLY A 92 1.36 -0.27 -6.83
N ALA A 93 0.67 0.69 -6.23
CA ALA A 93 -0.58 1.22 -6.74
C ALA A 93 -0.35 2.43 -7.65
N CYS A 94 -1.22 2.55 -8.65
CA CYS A 94 -1.23 3.61 -9.65
C CYS A 94 -2.53 4.41 -9.64
N GLU A 95 -3.20 4.53 -8.49
CA GLU A 95 -4.51 5.19 -8.42
C GLU A 95 -4.44 6.67 -8.80
N ALA A 96 -3.33 7.34 -8.46
CA ALA A 96 -3.09 8.74 -8.76
C ALA A 96 -2.87 9.02 -10.26
N ALA A 97 -2.46 8.01 -11.04
CA ALA A 97 -2.20 8.13 -12.48
C ALA A 97 -3.40 7.75 -13.36
N ALA A 98 -4.57 7.49 -12.76
CA ALA A 98 -5.76 7.08 -13.49
C ALA A 98 -6.23 8.17 -14.47
N ARG A 99 -6.45 7.80 -15.73
CA ARG A 99 -6.92 8.71 -16.79
C ARG A 99 -8.44 8.71 -16.86
N VAL A 100 -9.01 9.65 -17.64
CA VAL A 100 -10.46 9.72 -17.91
C VAL A 100 -11.00 8.39 -18.47
N TYR A 101 -10.21 7.73 -19.32
CA TYR A 101 -10.50 6.39 -19.83
C TYR A 101 -10.72 5.37 -18.70
N ASP A 102 -9.83 5.31 -17.72
CA ASP A 102 -9.91 4.39 -16.58
C ASP A 102 -11.14 4.65 -15.72
N LEU A 103 -11.51 5.91 -15.53
CA LEU A 103 -12.71 6.31 -14.81
C LEU A 103 -13.99 5.86 -15.55
N GLY A 104 -14.04 6.06 -16.87
CA GLY A 104 -15.13 5.59 -17.73
C GLY A 104 -15.26 4.07 -17.66
N LEU A 105 -14.14 3.36 -17.82
CA LEU A 105 -14.08 1.91 -17.77
C LEU A 105 -14.48 1.36 -16.39
N ARG A 106 -14.09 2.04 -15.29
CA ARG A 106 -14.57 1.72 -13.93
C ARG A 106 -16.08 1.80 -13.85
N ARG A 107 -16.70 2.87 -14.37
CA ARG A 107 -18.16 3.02 -14.39
C ARG A 107 -18.84 1.96 -15.26
N LEU A 108 -18.33 1.67 -16.45
CA LEU A 108 -18.89 0.63 -17.32
C LEU A 108 -18.84 -0.76 -16.68
N ARG A 109 -17.76 -1.07 -15.93
CA ARG A 109 -17.65 -2.30 -15.15
C ARG A 109 -18.62 -2.35 -13.97
N GLN A 110 -18.78 -1.24 -13.23
CA GLN A 110 -19.77 -1.14 -12.15
C GLN A 110 -21.19 -1.35 -12.67
N ARG A 111 -21.51 -0.76 -13.83
CA ARG A 111 -22.77 -0.95 -14.56
C ARG A 111 -22.88 -2.30 -15.26
N ARG A 112 -21.90 -3.21 -15.06
CA ARG A 112 -21.97 -4.60 -15.53
C ARG A 112 -22.09 -4.74 -17.06
N ARG A 113 -21.72 -3.70 -17.81
CA ARG A 113 -21.73 -3.68 -19.29
C ARG A 113 -20.52 -4.40 -19.89
N VAL A 114 -19.37 -4.33 -19.23
CA VAL A 114 -18.12 -4.99 -19.65
C VAL A 114 -17.77 -6.07 -18.62
N ARG A 115 -18.41 -7.24 -18.74
CA ARG A 115 -18.21 -8.39 -17.81
C ARG A 115 -17.48 -9.58 -18.41
N ARG A 116 -17.57 -9.77 -19.73
CA ARG A 116 -16.97 -10.92 -20.43
C ARG A 116 -15.45 -10.81 -20.50
N GLU A 117 -14.94 -9.62 -20.75
CA GLU A 117 -13.50 -9.35 -20.64
C GLU A 117 -13.16 -8.90 -19.22
N ARG A 118 -12.16 -9.54 -18.61
CA ARG A 118 -11.62 -9.16 -17.28
C ARG A 118 -10.72 -7.92 -17.41
N VAL A 119 -11.25 -6.85 -17.99
CA VAL A 119 -10.51 -5.62 -18.24
C VAL A 119 -10.19 -4.92 -16.92
N ARG A 120 -8.93 -4.53 -16.74
CA ARG A 120 -8.53 -3.68 -15.61
C ARG A 120 -8.96 -2.25 -15.90
N ALA A 121 -9.48 -1.60 -14.86
CA ALA A 121 -9.92 -0.21 -14.94
C ALA A 121 -9.02 0.70 -14.09
N GLN A 122 -7.74 0.32 -14.01
CA GLN A 122 -6.67 1.08 -13.39
C GLN A 122 -5.39 0.78 -14.16
N PRO A 123 -4.50 1.78 -14.28
CA PRO A 123 -3.16 1.58 -14.81
C PRO A 123 -2.37 0.62 -13.92
N CYS A 124 -1.41 -0.07 -14.53
CA CYS A 124 -0.55 -1.04 -13.87
C CYS A 124 0.86 -0.47 -13.71
N CYS A 125 1.52 -0.82 -12.61
CA CYS A 125 2.93 -0.48 -12.40
C CYS A 125 3.78 -1.43 -13.27
N ARG A 126 4.44 -0.90 -14.30
CA ARG A 126 5.27 -1.68 -15.24
C ARG A 126 6.66 -1.03 -15.39
N PRO A 127 7.68 -1.83 -15.74
CA PRO A 127 8.98 -1.28 -16.10
C PRO A 127 8.88 -0.40 -17.34
N THR A 128 9.56 0.74 -17.30
CA THR A 128 9.78 1.63 -18.47
C THR A 128 11.21 1.58 -18.98
N ALA A 129 12.14 1.18 -18.13
CA ALA A 129 13.52 0.91 -18.48
C ALA A 129 14.01 -0.33 -17.74
N TYR A 130 14.99 -1.01 -18.33
CA TYR A 130 15.65 -2.18 -17.79
C TYR A 130 17.13 -1.89 -17.55
N GLU A 131 17.76 -2.69 -16.70
CA GLU A 131 19.22 -2.73 -16.60
C GLU A 131 19.81 -3.30 -17.89
N ASP A 132 21.01 -2.84 -18.27
CA ASP A 132 21.60 -3.13 -19.58
C ASP A 132 21.90 -4.64 -19.75
N GLU A 133 22.54 -5.26 -18.77
CA GLU A 133 22.83 -6.70 -18.77
C GLU A 133 23.03 -7.27 -17.37
N VAL A 134 22.67 -8.55 -17.21
CA VAL A 134 22.97 -9.34 -16.01
C VAL A 134 23.78 -10.55 -16.46
N SER A 135 25.03 -10.60 -16.02
CA SER A 135 25.96 -11.71 -16.32
C SER A 135 26.09 -12.61 -15.10
N PHE A 136 25.97 -13.92 -15.31
CA PHE A 136 26.11 -14.95 -14.28
C PHE A 136 26.83 -16.18 -14.83
N LEU A 137 27.35 -17.01 -13.92
CA LEU A 137 28.05 -18.24 -14.21
C LEU A 137 27.10 -19.44 -14.01
N ASP A 138 27.07 -20.36 -14.97
CA ASP A 138 26.32 -21.62 -14.83
C ASP A 138 27.11 -22.69 -14.05
N ALA A 139 26.46 -23.83 -13.78
CA ALA A 139 27.07 -24.98 -13.12
C ALA A 139 28.27 -25.59 -13.88
N HIS A 140 28.45 -25.27 -15.16
CA HIS A 140 29.57 -25.70 -15.99
C HIS A 140 30.65 -24.60 -16.13
N SER A 141 30.60 -23.58 -15.28
CA SER A 141 31.52 -22.44 -15.30
C SER A 141 31.51 -21.64 -16.60
N ARG A 142 30.36 -21.60 -17.30
CA ARG A 142 30.17 -20.76 -18.49
C ARG A 142 29.44 -19.48 -18.13
N TYR A 143 29.94 -18.37 -18.66
CA TYR A 143 29.28 -17.07 -18.52
C TYR A 143 28.07 -16.99 -19.45
N HIS A 144 26.95 -16.53 -18.91
CA HIS A 144 25.75 -16.18 -19.66
C HIS A 144 25.37 -14.75 -19.35
N THR A 145 24.96 -14.01 -20.38
CA THR A 145 24.54 -12.62 -20.27
C THR A 145 23.09 -12.52 -20.72
N VAL A 146 22.22 -12.01 -19.86
CA VAL A 146 20.80 -11.86 -20.12
C VAL A 146 20.43 -10.39 -20.08
N HIS A 147 19.80 -9.92 -21.16
CA HIS A 147 19.28 -8.55 -21.29
C HIS A 147 17.84 -8.46 -20.79
N GLU A 148 17.41 -7.26 -20.41
CA GLU A 148 16.04 -6.94 -19.97
C GLU A 148 15.51 -7.80 -18.81
N LEU A 149 16.41 -8.36 -18.00
CA LEU A 149 16.04 -9.20 -16.86
C LEU A 149 15.51 -8.37 -15.69
N SER A 150 16.21 -7.28 -15.35
CA SER A 150 15.98 -6.48 -14.15
C SER A 150 15.42 -5.11 -14.53
N ALA A 151 14.41 -4.63 -13.81
CA ALA A 151 13.84 -3.31 -14.06
C ALA A 151 14.73 -2.21 -13.49
N ARG A 152 14.93 -1.12 -14.24
CA ARG A 152 15.64 0.07 -13.75
C ARG A 152 14.67 1.16 -13.29
N GLU A 153 13.59 1.37 -14.04
CA GLU A 153 12.60 2.42 -13.79
C GLU A 153 11.18 1.88 -13.91
N CYS A 154 10.26 2.44 -13.13
CA CYS A 154 8.86 2.03 -13.07
C CYS A 154 7.92 3.21 -13.32
N ALA A 155 6.88 2.98 -14.12
CA ALA A 155 5.81 3.94 -14.30
C ALA A 155 4.43 3.27 -14.31
N CYS A 156 3.41 4.11 -14.20
CA CYS A 156 2.01 3.72 -14.31
C CYS A 156 1.55 3.83 -15.75
N VAL A 157 1.24 2.68 -16.37
CA VAL A 157 0.81 2.56 -17.77
C VAL A 157 -0.51 1.81 -17.91
#